data_AF-A0A7Y0FL60-F1
#
_entry.id   AF-A0A7Y0FL60-F1
#
_cell.length_a   1.000
_cell.length_b   1.000
_cell.length_c   1.000
_cell.angle_alpha   90.00
_cell.angle_beta   90.00
_cell.angle_gamma   90.00
#
_symmetry.space_group_name_H-M   'P 1'
#
loop_
_entity.id
_entity.type
_entity.pdbx_description
1 polymer ?
#
loop_
_entity_poly.entity_id
_entity_poly.type
_entity_poly.pdbx_seq_one_letter_code
_entity_poly.pdbx_strand_id
1 'polypeptide(L)'
;MRRVVLCYRKLIDAQSARPWDQLVFTDSYRELRLQAQQFNPAGQHRTFGELLHHVPAAERLHGLVSGAVLGYLRQLDGLVPDLADNLGRRFLRFENFRFEIVNSHLQDQSQHRIAINFFTDPLYWHEPALGPFLLLSPAPPDATTGEQLTHLLQLQPFLAIHALLP
;
A
#
# COMPACT_ATOMS: atom_id res chain seq x y z
N MET A 1 -11.60 -22.51 -11.55
CA MET A 1 -10.91 -21.92 -10.39
C MET A 1 -10.51 -20.52 -10.79
N ARG A 2 -11.06 -19.48 -10.15
CA ARG A 2 -10.77 -18.10 -10.54
C ARG A 2 -9.46 -17.64 -9.91
N ARG A 3 -8.72 -16.78 -10.61
CA ARG A 3 -7.57 -16.10 -10.05
C ARG A 3 -7.96 -14.67 -9.67
N VAL A 4 -7.42 -14.17 -8.57
CA VAL A 4 -7.73 -12.83 -8.05
C VAL A 4 -6.45 -12.08 -7.73
N VAL A 5 -6.49 -10.76 -7.90
CA VAL A 5 -5.48 -9.85 -7.36
C VAL A 5 -6.14 -9.10 -6.22
N LEU A 6 -5.50 -9.07 -5.06
CA LEU A 6 -5.95 -8.28 -3.92
C LEU A 6 -5.21 -6.94 -3.90
N CYS A 7 -5.87 -5.91 -3.39
CA CYS A 7 -5.25 -4.63 -3.05
C CYS A 7 -5.39 -4.40 -1.55
N TYR A 8 -4.26 -4.17 -0.88
CA TYR A 8 -4.24 -3.72 0.51
C TYR A 8 -3.73 -2.28 0.59
N ARG A 9 -4.54 -1.38 1.14
CA ARG A 9 -4.16 0.02 1.35
C ARG A 9 -3.66 0.23 2.77
N LYS A 10 -2.36 0.43 2.94
CA LYS A 10 -1.77 0.86 4.21
C LYS A 10 -1.81 2.37 4.30
N LEU A 11 -2.46 2.89 5.35
CA LEU A 11 -2.47 4.30 5.69
C LEU A 11 -1.40 4.57 6.74
N ILE A 12 -0.64 5.65 6.56
CA ILE A 12 0.41 6.06 7.48
C ILE A 12 0.24 7.55 7.77
N ASP A 13 0.27 7.89 9.05
CA ASP A 13 0.12 9.24 9.59
C ASP A 13 0.89 9.39 10.91
N ALA A 14 0.77 10.56 11.55
CA ALA A 14 1.46 10.88 12.79
C ALA A 14 1.12 9.96 13.97
N GLN A 15 0.02 9.19 13.91
CA GLN A 15 -0.38 8.25 14.97
C GLN A 15 0.15 6.84 14.72
N SER A 16 0.80 6.60 13.59
CA SER A 16 1.35 5.29 13.25
C SER A 16 2.48 4.90 14.20
N ALA A 17 2.28 3.80 14.94
CA ALA A 17 3.16 3.42 16.05
C ALA A 17 4.29 2.46 15.63
N ARG A 18 4.19 1.80 14.47
CA ARG A 18 5.19 0.80 14.08
C ARG A 18 6.47 1.49 13.59
N PRO A 19 7.67 0.98 13.93
CA PRO A 19 8.93 1.62 13.53
C PRO A 19 9.06 1.82 12.01
N TRP A 20 8.66 0.83 11.21
CA TRP A 20 8.67 0.95 9.75
C TRP A 20 7.75 2.09 9.27
N ASP A 21 6.54 2.18 9.83
CA ASP A 21 5.57 3.22 9.48
C ASP A 21 6.11 4.62 9.81
N GLN A 22 6.75 4.78 10.97
CA GLN A 22 7.33 6.06 11.41
C GLN A 22 8.49 6.53 10.53
N LEU A 23 9.33 5.61 10.06
CA LEU A 23 10.43 5.91 9.16
C LEU A 23 9.90 6.35 7.79
N VAL A 24 8.96 5.57 7.22
CA VAL A 24 8.30 5.91 5.95
C VAL A 24 7.63 7.27 6.04
N PHE A 25 6.87 7.52 7.12
CA PHE A 25 6.19 8.79 7.38
C PHE A 25 7.15 9.99 7.45
N THR A 26 8.27 9.82 8.17
CA THR A 26 9.22 10.91 8.39
C THR A 26 9.91 11.30 7.09
N ASP A 27 10.35 10.31 6.33
CA ASP A 27 11.09 10.56 5.10
C ASP A 27 10.16 10.99 3.95
N SER A 28 8.94 10.45 3.86
CA SER A 28 7.96 10.95 2.88
C SER A 28 7.60 12.42 3.14
N TYR A 29 7.50 12.83 4.41
CA TYR A 29 7.24 14.22 4.75
C TYR A 29 8.41 15.13 4.38
N ARG A 30 9.64 14.73 4.72
CA ARG A 30 10.85 15.49 4.38
C ARG A 30 10.97 15.66 2.87
N GLU A 31 10.79 14.58 2.12
CA GLU A 31 10.85 14.59 0.66
C GLU A 31 9.75 15.49 0.07
N LEU A 32 8.52 15.41 0.58
CA LEU A 32 7.44 16.31 0.17
C LEU A 32 7.82 17.79 0.38
N ARG A 33 8.40 18.14 1.53
CA ARG A 33 8.83 19.53 1.80
C ARG A 33 9.93 20.01 0.86
N LEU A 34 10.83 19.12 0.42
CA LEU A 34 11.87 19.46 -0.55
C LEU A 34 11.27 19.65 -1.94
N GLN A 35 10.50 18.67 -2.42
CA GLN A 35 9.93 18.70 -3.76
C GLN A 35 8.90 19.82 -3.92
N ALA A 36 8.07 20.07 -2.90
CA ALA A 36 7.04 21.12 -2.94
C ALA A 36 7.61 22.54 -3.13
N GLN A 37 8.88 22.80 -2.81
CA GLN A 37 9.52 24.11 -3.06
C GLN A 37 9.54 24.47 -4.55
N GLN A 38 9.67 23.46 -5.42
CA GLN A 38 9.65 23.66 -6.88
C GLN A 38 8.26 24.03 -7.39
N PHE A 39 7.22 23.57 -6.70
CA PHE A 39 5.81 23.82 -7.04
C PHE A 39 5.23 25.03 -6.30
N ASN A 40 5.92 25.53 -5.27
CA ASN A 40 5.47 26.60 -4.40
C ASN A 40 6.61 27.57 -4.03
N PRO A 41 7.30 28.17 -5.02
CA PRO A 41 8.49 28.99 -4.77
C PRO A 41 8.18 30.23 -3.93
N ALA A 42 6.98 30.80 -4.07
CA ALA A 42 6.52 31.95 -3.31
C ALA A 42 5.93 31.59 -1.92
N GLY A 43 5.82 30.29 -1.59
CA GLY A 43 5.26 29.83 -0.31
C GLY A 43 3.79 30.22 -0.09
N GLN A 44 3.03 30.43 -1.17
CA GLN A 44 1.64 30.89 -1.12
C GLN A 44 0.69 29.79 -0.66
N HIS A 45 0.99 28.54 -1.01
CA HIS A 45 0.20 27.38 -0.60
C HIS A 45 0.75 26.75 0.68
N ARG A 46 -0.12 26.30 1.57
CA ARG A 46 0.23 25.69 2.85
C ARG A 46 -0.05 24.20 2.89
N THR A 47 -0.94 23.72 2.03
CA THR A 47 -1.35 22.31 1.97
C THR A 47 -1.11 21.68 0.61
N PHE A 48 -1.00 20.36 0.58
CA PHE A 48 -0.92 19.60 -0.65
C PHE A 48 -2.20 19.76 -1.50
N GLY A 49 -3.37 19.84 -0.87
CA GLY A 49 -4.64 20.08 -1.57
C GLY A 49 -4.67 21.42 -2.32
N GLU A 50 -4.15 22.49 -1.72
CA GLU A 50 -4.01 23.78 -2.40
C GLU A 50 -3.05 23.71 -3.60
N LEU A 51 -1.93 22.96 -3.46
CA LEU A 51 -1.02 22.73 -4.59
C LEU A 51 -1.74 22.00 -5.72
N LEU A 52 -2.49 20.93 -5.43
CA LEU A 52 -3.26 20.21 -6.44
C LEU A 52 -4.28 21.10 -7.14
N HIS A 53 -4.94 22.00 -6.40
CA HIS A 53 -5.97 22.86 -6.95
C HIS A 53 -5.42 24.01 -7.81
N HIS A 54 -4.29 24.60 -7.41
CA HIS A 54 -3.80 25.85 -8.00
C HIS A 54 -2.56 25.72 -8.87
N VAL A 55 -1.75 24.66 -8.68
CA VAL A 55 -0.46 24.51 -9.36
C VAL A 55 -0.57 23.38 -10.38
N PRO A 56 -0.52 23.69 -11.69
CA PRO A 56 -0.48 22.68 -12.72
C PRO A 56 0.66 21.68 -12.47
N ALA A 57 0.37 20.39 -12.69
CA ALA A 57 1.31 19.29 -12.50
C ALA A 57 1.74 19.00 -11.04
N ALA A 58 1.13 19.61 -10.02
CA ALA A 58 1.38 19.24 -8.62
C ALA A 58 1.10 17.76 -8.30
N GLU A 59 0.23 17.09 -9.07
CA GLU A 59 0.01 15.64 -9.04
C GLU A 59 1.31 14.81 -9.16
N ARG A 60 2.34 15.35 -9.84
CA ARG A 60 3.66 14.71 -9.95
C ARG A 60 4.35 14.52 -8.61
N LEU A 61 3.98 15.27 -7.58
CA LEU A 61 4.51 15.11 -6.23
C LEU A 61 4.29 13.71 -5.66
N HIS A 62 3.21 13.01 -6.05
CA HIS A 62 3.05 11.60 -5.69
C HIS A 62 4.25 10.75 -6.16
N GLY A 63 4.61 10.86 -7.43
CA GLY A 63 5.74 10.14 -8.01
C GLY A 63 7.08 10.58 -7.44
N LEU A 64 7.29 11.90 -7.29
CA LEU A 64 8.54 12.44 -6.74
C LEU A 64 8.79 11.98 -5.30
N VAL A 65 7.77 12.07 -4.44
CA VAL A 65 7.87 11.65 -3.03
C VAL A 65 7.96 10.13 -2.90
N SER A 66 7.40 9.37 -3.84
CA SER A 66 7.49 7.90 -3.81
C SER A 66 8.93 7.39 -3.82
N GLY A 67 9.88 8.15 -4.38
CA GLY A 67 11.30 7.80 -4.40
C GLY A 67 11.88 7.60 -3.00
N ALA A 68 11.47 8.43 -2.04
CA ALA A 68 11.94 8.34 -0.65
C ALA A 68 11.46 7.08 0.08
N VAL A 69 10.36 6.45 -0.38
CA VAL A 69 9.81 5.25 0.26
C VAL A 69 10.32 3.93 -0.32
N LEU A 70 10.98 3.95 -1.48
CA LEU A 70 11.43 2.75 -2.20
C LEU A 70 12.39 1.87 -1.38
N GLY A 71 13.24 2.47 -0.55
CA GLY A 71 14.15 1.72 0.32
C GLY A 71 13.40 0.89 1.36
N TYR A 72 12.35 1.47 1.94
CA TYR A 72 11.51 0.82 2.94
C TYR A 72 10.66 -0.31 2.37
N LEU A 73 10.18 -0.15 1.13
CA LEU A 73 9.42 -1.20 0.44
C LEU A 73 10.28 -2.44 0.17
N ARG A 74 11.57 -2.25 -0.15
CA ARG A 74 12.51 -3.38 -0.32
C ARG A 74 12.73 -4.17 0.97
N GLN A 75 12.63 -3.52 2.14
CA GLN A 75 12.76 -4.20 3.44
C GLN A 75 11.58 -5.15 3.72
N LEU A 76 10.46 -5.02 3.00
CA LEU A 76 9.31 -5.92 3.14
C LEU A 76 9.53 -7.27 2.43
N ASP A 77 10.62 -7.42 1.66
CA ASP A 77 10.96 -8.66 0.93
C ASP A 77 9.80 -9.19 0.06
N GLY A 78 9.07 -8.26 -0.55
CA GLY A 78 7.92 -8.56 -1.39
C GLY A 78 6.70 -9.10 -0.64
N LEU A 79 6.63 -9.01 0.70
CA LEU A 79 5.46 -9.41 1.48
C LEU A 79 4.57 -8.23 1.83
N VAL A 80 3.26 -8.38 1.61
CA VAL A 80 2.27 -7.36 2.03
C VAL A 80 2.30 -7.23 3.56
N PRO A 81 2.47 -6.02 4.11
CA PRO A 81 2.51 -5.83 5.56
C PRO A 81 1.12 -6.02 6.17
N ASP A 82 1.07 -6.21 7.49
CA ASP A 82 -0.14 -6.17 8.33
C ASP A 82 -1.16 -7.31 8.09
N LEU A 83 -1.03 -8.06 7.00
CA LEU A 83 -1.91 -9.16 6.65
C LEU A 83 -1.26 -10.53 6.94
N ALA A 84 -2.00 -11.38 7.60
CA ALA A 84 -1.62 -12.76 7.88
C ALA A 84 -2.83 -13.69 7.75
N ASP A 85 -2.57 -14.98 7.57
CA ASP A 85 -3.59 -16.01 7.70
C ASP A 85 -4.00 -16.22 9.18
N ASN A 86 -4.98 -17.09 9.40
CA ASN A 86 -5.45 -17.43 10.75
C ASN A 86 -4.39 -18.08 11.66
N LEU A 87 -3.24 -18.51 11.11
CA LEU A 87 -2.10 -19.03 11.87
C LEU A 87 -1.03 -17.95 12.13
N GLY A 88 -1.28 -16.70 11.72
CA GLY A 88 -0.33 -15.60 11.84
C GLY A 88 0.78 -15.60 10.78
N ARG A 89 0.64 -16.39 9.71
CA ARG A 89 1.65 -16.48 8.64
C ARG A 89 1.38 -15.41 7.57
N ARG A 90 2.42 -14.66 7.21
CA ARG A 90 2.39 -13.76 6.05
C ARG A 90 2.64 -14.58 4.79
N PHE A 91 1.72 -14.51 3.84
CA PHE A 91 1.78 -15.30 2.60
C PHE A 91 1.49 -14.48 1.34
N LEU A 92 0.90 -13.29 1.49
CA LEU A 92 0.57 -12.42 0.37
C LEU A 92 1.84 -11.74 -0.13
N ARG A 93 2.23 -12.08 -1.36
CA ARG A 93 3.33 -11.43 -2.07
C ARG A 93 2.84 -10.29 -2.93
N PHE A 94 3.67 -9.27 -3.12
CA PHE A 94 3.43 -8.16 -4.03
C PHE A 94 4.70 -7.81 -4.83
N GLU A 95 4.53 -7.52 -6.11
CA GLU A 95 5.56 -6.89 -6.95
C GLU A 95 5.25 -5.42 -7.23
N ASN A 96 3.97 -5.06 -7.24
CA ASN A 96 3.50 -3.73 -7.62
C ASN A 96 2.90 -2.99 -6.42
N PHE A 97 3.16 -1.69 -6.36
CA PHE A 97 2.56 -0.81 -5.37
C PHE A 97 2.22 0.56 -5.97
N ARG A 98 1.34 1.31 -5.30
CA ARG A 98 1.05 2.71 -5.62
C ARG A 98 1.14 3.57 -4.37
N PHE A 99 2.05 4.53 -4.37
CA PHE A 99 2.18 5.55 -3.33
C PHE A 99 1.24 6.73 -3.61
N GLU A 100 0.62 7.26 -2.56
CA GLU A 100 -0.26 8.42 -2.60
C GLU A 100 0.01 9.32 -1.38
N ILE A 101 -0.06 10.63 -1.61
CA ILE A 101 -0.15 11.63 -0.53
C ILE A 101 -1.64 11.86 -0.32
N VAL A 102 -2.19 11.37 0.78
CA VAL A 102 -3.63 11.52 1.06
C VAL A 102 -3.95 12.95 1.45
N ASN A 103 -3.12 13.53 2.32
CA ASN A 103 -3.17 14.94 2.68
C ASN A 103 -1.82 15.34 3.31
N SER A 104 -1.49 16.63 3.30
CA SER A 104 -0.35 17.14 4.04
C SER A 104 -0.40 18.64 4.19
N HIS A 105 0.02 19.14 5.35
CA HIS A 105 0.42 20.54 5.52
C HIS A 105 1.94 20.66 5.36
N LEU A 106 2.43 21.61 4.54
CA LEU A 106 3.85 21.73 4.16
C LEU A 106 4.77 22.22 5.30
N GLN A 107 4.20 22.54 6.45
CA GLN A 107 4.87 23.15 7.61
C GLN A 107 4.46 22.49 8.94
N ASP A 108 3.45 21.62 8.91
CA ASP A 108 3.01 20.85 10.06
C ASP A 108 2.99 19.36 9.68
N GLN A 109 3.98 18.63 10.19
CA GLN A 109 4.12 17.21 9.93
C GLN A 109 2.96 16.40 10.52
N SER A 110 2.31 16.87 11.59
CA SER A 110 1.23 16.13 12.24
C SER A 110 0.02 15.92 11.34
N GLN A 111 -0.13 16.77 10.31
CA GLN A 111 -1.17 16.70 9.29
C GLN A 111 -0.74 15.94 8.02
N HIS A 112 0.47 15.37 8.01
CA HIS A 112 0.91 14.52 6.91
C HIS A 112 0.20 13.17 6.98
N ARG A 113 -0.32 12.72 5.84
CA ARG A 113 -0.94 11.41 5.69
C ARG A 113 -0.65 10.88 4.29
N ILE A 114 -0.17 9.66 4.23
CA ILE A 114 0.14 8.96 2.99
C ILE A 114 -0.60 7.62 2.94
N ALA A 115 -0.67 7.05 1.74
CA ALA A 115 -1.12 5.70 1.53
C ALA A 115 -0.15 4.95 0.62
N ILE A 116 0.02 3.66 0.89
CA ILE A 116 0.69 2.72 0.00
C ILE A 116 -0.30 1.60 -0.29
N ASN A 117 -0.68 1.46 -1.55
CA ASN A 117 -1.52 0.36 -2.03
C ASN A 117 -0.60 -0.75 -2.51
N PHE A 118 -0.70 -1.93 -1.92
CA PHE A 118 0.03 -3.13 -2.31
C PHE A 118 -0.87 -4.02 -3.16
N PHE A 119 -0.43 -4.38 -4.36
CA PHE A 119 -1.17 -5.26 -5.27
C PHE A 119 -0.54 -6.64 -5.25
N THR A 120 -1.30 -7.66 -4.89
CA THR A 120 -0.74 -8.99 -4.75
C THR A 120 -0.39 -9.60 -6.10
N ASP A 121 0.50 -10.59 -6.08
CA ASP A 121 0.57 -11.55 -7.17
C ASP A 121 -0.80 -12.25 -7.33
N PRO A 122 -1.12 -12.77 -8.52
CA PRO A 122 -2.36 -13.52 -8.72
C PRO A 122 -2.48 -14.72 -7.78
N LEU A 123 -3.58 -14.79 -7.04
CA LEU A 123 -3.91 -15.88 -6.12
C LEU A 123 -5.02 -16.73 -6.68
N TYR A 124 -4.98 -18.04 -6.42
CA TYR A 124 -6.12 -18.90 -6.67
C TYR A 124 -7.17 -18.70 -5.59
N TRP A 125 -8.37 -18.30 -5.99
CA TRP A 125 -9.50 -18.15 -5.08
C TRP A 125 -10.38 -19.39 -5.12
N HIS A 126 -10.62 -19.95 -3.95
CA HIS A 126 -11.48 -21.10 -3.74
C HIS A 126 -12.87 -20.60 -3.34
N GLU A 127 -13.80 -20.63 -4.29
CA GLU A 127 -15.20 -20.26 -4.09
C GLU A 127 -16.01 -21.43 -3.52
N PRO A 128 -17.09 -21.17 -2.74
CA PRO A 128 -17.56 -19.87 -2.30
C PRO A 128 -16.76 -19.31 -1.10
N ALA A 129 -16.85 -17.99 -0.88
CA ALA A 129 -16.31 -17.36 0.33
C ALA A 129 -16.99 -17.92 1.59
N LEU A 130 -16.22 -18.03 2.68
CA LEU A 130 -16.67 -18.59 3.94
C LEU A 130 -16.98 -17.45 4.93
N GLY A 131 -18.12 -16.79 4.78
CA GLY A 131 -18.46 -15.61 5.58
C GLY A 131 -17.49 -14.45 5.30
N PRO A 132 -16.80 -13.88 6.31
CA PRO A 132 -15.81 -12.83 6.10
C PRO A 132 -14.45 -13.36 5.61
N PHE A 133 -14.32 -14.65 5.29
CA PHE A 133 -13.04 -15.25 4.92
C PHE A 133 -12.94 -15.57 3.43
N LEU A 134 -11.74 -15.34 2.88
CA LEU A 134 -11.30 -15.82 1.59
C LEU A 134 -10.37 -17.02 1.79
N LEU A 135 -10.65 -18.13 1.10
CA LEU A 135 -9.73 -19.26 1.00
C LEU A 135 -8.89 -19.07 -0.26
N LEU A 136 -7.57 -18.94 -0.07
CA LEU A 136 -6.63 -18.53 -1.12
C LEU A 136 -5.44 -19.49 -1.20
N SER A 137 -4.93 -19.71 -2.41
CA SER A 137 -3.66 -20.42 -2.63
C SER A 137 -2.70 -19.58 -3.48
N PRO A 138 -1.42 -19.46 -3.10
CA PRO A 138 -0.42 -18.72 -3.87
C PRO A 138 0.09 -19.51 -5.08
N ALA A 139 -0.08 -20.83 -5.09
CA ALA A 139 0.44 -21.74 -6.12
C ALA A 139 -0.66 -22.74 -6.53
N PRO A 140 -0.58 -23.32 -7.75
CA PRO A 140 -1.45 -24.44 -8.15
C PRO A 140 -1.19 -25.69 -7.28
N PRO A 141 -2.06 -26.71 -7.36
CA PRO A 141 -1.82 -27.99 -6.70
C PRO A 141 -0.49 -28.62 -7.13
N ASP A 142 0.17 -29.31 -6.20
CA ASP A 142 1.36 -30.09 -6.48
C ASP A 142 1.02 -31.22 -7.47
N ALA A 143 1.88 -31.40 -8.47
CA ALA A 143 1.62 -32.34 -9.58
C ALA A 143 1.67 -33.81 -9.15
N THR A 144 2.31 -34.14 -8.03
CA THR A 144 2.53 -35.51 -7.58
C THR A 144 1.48 -35.93 -6.56
N THR A 145 1.23 -35.05 -5.58
CA THR A 145 0.34 -35.33 -4.45
C THR A 145 -1.08 -34.82 -4.69
N GLY A 146 -1.26 -33.85 -5.60
CA GLY A 146 -2.52 -33.13 -5.78
C GLY A 146 -2.86 -32.18 -4.62
N GLU A 147 -1.99 -32.07 -3.61
CA GLU A 147 -2.19 -31.19 -2.48
C GLU A 147 -1.91 -29.74 -2.87
N GLN A 148 -2.72 -28.83 -2.34
CA GLN A 148 -2.56 -27.39 -2.57
C GLN A 148 -2.54 -26.68 -1.22
N LEU A 149 -1.46 -25.94 -0.96
CA LEU A 149 -1.37 -25.11 0.23
C LEU A 149 -2.45 -24.02 0.16
N THR A 150 -3.25 -23.91 1.22
CA THR A 150 -4.30 -22.91 1.34
C THR A 150 -4.09 -22.04 2.56
N HIS A 151 -4.53 -20.80 2.46
CA HIS A 151 -4.53 -19.82 3.52
C HIS A 151 -5.94 -19.24 3.66
N LEU A 152 -6.41 -19.17 4.91
CA LEU A 152 -7.66 -18.49 5.22
C LEU A 152 -7.35 -17.05 5.62
N LEU A 153 -7.82 -16.09 4.82
CA LEU A 153 -7.63 -14.66 5.02
C LEU A 153 -8.95 -14.00 5.38
N GLN A 154 -8.98 -13.30 6.51
CA GLN A 154 -10.15 -12.51 6.91
C GLN A 154 -10.19 -11.18 6.14
N LEU A 155 -11.37 -10.86 5.58
CA LEU A 155 -11.69 -9.54 5.07
C LEU A 155 -11.63 -8.54 6.22
N GLN A 156 -10.89 -7.46 6.01
CA GLN A 156 -10.63 -6.42 7.00
C GLN A 156 -10.60 -5.05 6.30
N PRO A 157 -10.67 -3.95 7.06
CA PRO A 157 -10.61 -2.62 6.48
C PRO A 157 -9.40 -2.46 5.54
N PHE A 158 -9.62 -1.75 4.44
CA PHE A 158 -8.61 -1.44 3.42
C PHE A 158 -8.07 -2.63 2.60
N LEU A 159 -8.65 -3.82 2.76
CA LEU A 159 -8.43 -4.96 1.86
C LEU A 159 -9.59 -5.08 0.87
N ALA A 160 -9.28 -5.16 -0.42
CA ALA A 160 -10.27 -5.34 -1.48
C ALA A 160 -9.79 -6.33 -2.55
N ILE A 161 -10.74 -6.95 -3.25
CA ILE A 161 -10.46 -7.65 -4.52
C ILE A 161 -10.28 -6.57 -5.59
N HIS A 162 -9.06 -6.44 -6.13
CA HIS A 162 -8.73 -5.46 -7.14
C HIS A 162 -9.14 -5.90 -8.54
N ALA A 163 -8.89 -7.17 -8.88
CA ALA A 163 -9.19 -7.72 -10.19
C ALA A 163 -9.54 -9.21 -10.11
N LEU A 164 -10.41 -9.63 -11.02
CA LEU A 164 -10.62 -11.04 -11.36
C LEU A 164 -9.85 -11.33 -12.64
N LEU A 165 -9.07 -12.40 -12.62
CA LEU A 165 -8.29 -12.86 -13.76
C LEU A 165 -8.94 -14.12 -14.35
N PRO A 166 -8.87 -14.30 -15.68
CA PRO A 166 -9.36 -15.49 -16.34
C PRO A 166 -8.62 -16.76 -15.89
#